data_AF-A0A6B3GSM8-F1
#
_entry.id   AF-A0A6B3GSM8-F1
#
_cell.length_a   1.000
_cell.length_b   1.000
_cell.length_c   1.000
_cell.angle_alpha   90.00
_cell.angle_beta   90.00
_cell.angle_gamma   90.00
#
_symmetry.space_group_name_H-M   'P 1'
#
loop_
_entity.id
_entity.type
_entity.pdbx_description
1 polymer ?
#
loop_
_entity_poly.entity_id
_entity_poly.type
_entity_poly.pdbx_seq_one_letter_code
_entity_poly.pdbx_strand_id
1 'polypeptide(L)'
;EIDDRVEDLVRQVHEANALRRVPVQLLEGRGDTPYEAALDMVRTLSEKPWETRDNTQYKNFSFPRSRLLGAIEQATATVVEQSGSPSEVPGERILEQLSRLRWRADRPRRGSWWNSLRDSVRPETFVGALFIALLSVLLGEIDWLLTALVAALALIALAVVGLMTRAAPPLLWLRGASRWLATTSSLAASSTGYPSDGWSWFSPSGSWRVIRARAAAVAVRVAEAGAGNEHTEHARQFHLELRVQALLEDLRYAYRPHALDWRRSKRTVPPVVFLPRATQDNGGILLINAINNVRSRRSEVDPLLLLASLPASEIMRHTPPLPPERSGTGGAASSGARARYERWVNALSLGQSPVAAATLAWVLRLPLSTEKLTHEHAHAQLVTYRVRRTWAWWVMSRASIALVVVGSLLGAFLWAGHWRDAYCHGPLTDRNTDAIWIGEGGDRECVGVATAPEVRFARGNGLELSGAGKGVTFDRIERA
;
A
#
# COMPACT_ATOMS: atom_id res chain seq x y z
N GLU A 1 -32.94 25.84 -11.02
CA GLU A 1 -33.89 25.19 -10.09
C GLU A 1 -33.82 23.67 -10.13
N ILE A 2 -34.13 22.99 -11.24
CA ILE A 2 -34.08 21.51 -11.29
C ILE A 2 -32.64 20.99 -11.08
N ASP A 3 -31.67 21.56 -11.80
CA ASP A 3 -30.26 21.17 -11.66
C ASP A 3 -29.74 21.37 -10.22
N ASP A 4 -30.13 22.48 -9.58
CA ASP A 4 -29.76 22.78 -8.19
C ASP A 4 -30.35 21.75 -7.21
N ARG A 5 -31.61 21.33 -7.42
CA ARG A 5 -32.24 20.27 -6.61
C ARG A 5 -31.56 18.91 -6.78
N VAL A 6 -31.06 18.59 -7.98
CA VAL A 6 -30.31 17.34 -8.22
C VAL A 6 -28.93 17.41 -7.55
N GLU A 7 -28.28 18.57 -7.59
CA GLU A 7 -27.05 18.82 -6.84
C GLU A 7 -27.25 18.62 -5.33
N ASP A 8 -28.31 19.23 -4.78
CA ASP A 8 -28.66 19.09 -3.36
C ASP A 8 -28.94 17.63 -2.98
N LEU A 9 -29.58 16.86 -3.85
CA LEU A 9 -29.82 15.43 -3.63
C LEU A 9 -28.50 14.65 -3.49
N VAL A 10 -27.49 14.93 -4.32
CA VAL A 10 -26.17 14.28 -4.18
C VAL A 10 -25.51 14.65 -2.87
N ARG A 11 -25.63 15.91 -2.44
CA ARG A 11 -25.10 16.40 -1.16
C ARG A 11 -25.81 15.76 0.04
N GLN A 12 -27.14 15.63 -0.01
CA GLN A 12 -27.92 14.92 1.00
C GLN A 12 -27.54 13.44 1.11
N VAL A 13 -27.32 12.76 -0.03
CA VAL A 13 -26.86 11.36 -0.03
C VAL A 13 -25.45 11.26 0.55
N HIS A 14 -24.57 12.21 0.28
CA HIS A 14 -23.24 12.28 0.90
C HIS A 14 -23.35 12.43 2.43
N GLU A 15 -24.09 13.42 2.92
CA GLU A 15 -24.29 13.64 4.37
C GLU A 15 -24.86 12.41 5.07
N ALA A 16 -25.88 11.77 4.47
CA ALA A 16 -26.49 10.56 4.99
C ALA A 16 -25.52 9.37 5.09
N ASN A 17 -24.48 9.34 4.26
CA ASN A 17 -23.46 8.29 4.24
C ASN A 17 -22.17 8.67 5.00
N ALA A 18 -21.85 9.96 5.15
CA ALA A 18 -20.72 10.45 5.93
C ALA A 18 -20.81 10.05 7.41
N LEU A 19 -22.03 10.00 7.95
CA LEU A 19 -22.31 9.54 9.32
C LEU A 19 -22.12 8.01 9.51
N ARG A 20 -21.87 7.27 8.41
CA ARG A 20 -21.81 5.81 8.39
C ARG A 20 -20.37 5.31 8.29
N ARG A 21 -20.19 3.99 8.39
CA ARG A 21 -18.88 3.32 8.39
C ARG A 21 -18.35 3.03 6.97
N VAL A 22 -18.90 3.71 5.97
CA VAL A 22 -18.54 3.57 4.56
C VAL A 22 -17.48 4.63 4.23
N PRO A 23 -16.40 4.29 3.50
CA PRO A 23 -15.50 5.31 3.00
C PRO A 23 -16.18 6.14 1.92
N VAL A 24 -16.39 7.41 2.22
CA VAL A 24 -16.98 8.38 1.30
C VAL A 24 -16.03 9.54 1.06
N GLN A 25 -16.22 10.24 -0.05
CA GLN A 25 -15.50 11.47 -0.31
C GLN A 25 -16.34 12.38 -1.22
N LEU A 26 -16.47 13.64 -0.80
CA LEU A 26 -17.05 14.70 -1.62
C LEU A 26 -15.96 15.34 -2.47
N LEU A 27 -16.23 15.55 -3.76
CA LEU A 27 -15.32 16.22 -4.67
C LEU A 27 -15.89 17.57 -5.12
N GLU A 28 -15.03 18.56 -5.06
CA GLU A 28 -15.22 19.88 -5.66
C GLU A 28 -14.03 20.08 -6.60
N GLY A 29 -14.28 20.27 -7.90
CA GLY A 29 -13.23 20.57 -8.86
C GLY A 29 -12.62 21.93 -8.53
N ARG A 30 -11.29 21.99 -8.31
CA ARG A 30 -10.54 23.23 -8.10
C ARG A 30 -9.39 23.31 -9.10
N GLY A 31 -9.36 24.38 -9.88
CA GLY A 31 -8.31 24.63 -10.89
C GLY A 31 -8.76 25.72 -11.85
N ASP A 32 -7.80 26.34 -12.53
CA ASP A 32 -8.08 27.41 -13.50
C ASP A 32 -8.57 26.85 -14.84
N THR A 33 -8.25 25.57 -15.09
CA THR A 33 -8.71 24.83 -16.27
C THR A 33 -9.52 23.59 -15.89
N PRO A 34 -10.44 23.12 -16.76
CA PRO A 34 -11.15 21.84 -16.60
C PRO A 34 -10.24 20.66 -16.30
N TYR A 35 -9.07 20.63 -16.94
CA TYR A 35 -8.07 19.59 -16.76
C TYR A 35 -7.43 19.64 -15.37
N GLU A 36 -7.04 20.82 -14.90
CA GLU A 36 -6.49 20.99 -13.55
C GLU A 36 -7.52 20.65 -12.47
N ALA A 37 -8.78 21.06 -12.66
CA ALA A 37 -9.87 20.71 -11.76
C ALA A 37 -10.10 19.18 -11.69
N ALA A 38 -10.08 18.49 -12.84
CA ALA A 38 -10.15 17.04 -12.89
C ALA A 38 -8.94 16.36 -12.23
N LEU A 39 -7.74 16.91 -12.43
CA LEU A 39 -6.52 16.40 -11.82
C LEU A 39 -6.51 16.59 -10.29
N ASP A 40 -6.96 17.74 -9.79
CA ASP A 40 -7.13 18.01 -8.36
C ASP A 40 -8.12 17.05 -7.71
N MET A 41 -9.22 16.73 -8.40
CA MET A 41 -10.17 15.72 -7.94
C MET A 41 -9.50 14.36 -7.73
N VAL A 42 -8.69 13.90 -8.70
CA VAL A 42 -7.96 12.62 -8.58
C VAL A 42 -6.87 12.66 -7.50
N ARG A 43 -6.18 13.79 -7.36
CA ARG A 43 -5.21 14.02 -6.27
C ARG A 43 -5.91 13.97 -4.91
N THR A 44 -7.04 14.65 -4.77
CA THR A 44 -7.88 14.64 -3.57
C THR A 44 -8.26 13.20 -3.16
N LEU A 45 -8.64 12.34 -4.11
CA LEU A 45 -8.97 10.92 -3.82
C LEU A 45 -7.78 10.08 -3.33
N SER A 46 -6.55 10.42 -3.72
CA SER A 46 -5.35 9.64 -3.43
C SER A 46 -4.47 10.21 -2.31
N GLU A 47 -4.59 11.51 -2.03
CA GLU A 47 -3.72 12.25 -1.11
C GLU A 47 -4.43 12.65 0.18
N LYS A 48 -5.72 13.03 0.11
CA LYS A 48 -6.52 13.35 1.29
C LYS A 48 -7.08 12.07 1.93
N PRO A 49 -7.23 12.04 3.26
CA PRO A 49 -7.88 10.93 3.93
C PRO A 49 -9.35 10.86 3.50
N TRP A 50 -9.85 9.65 3.29
CA TRP A 50 -11.26 9.40 3.01
C TRP A 50 -12.09 9.66 4.27
N GLU A 51 -13.25 10.27 4.09
CA GLU A 51 -14.16 10.56 5.19
C GLU A 51 -14.71 9.24 5.71
N THR A 52 -14.39 8.97 6.98
CA THR A 52 -14.86 7.80 7.69
C THR A 52 -15.00 8.12 9.16
N ARG A 53 -16.00 7.53 9.83
CA ARG A 53 -16.16 7.65 11.27
C ARG A 53 -14.98 7.02 12.02
N ASP A 54 -14.55 7.61 13.14
CA ASP A 54 -13.37 7.25 13.96
C ASP A 54 -13.25 5.76 14.41
N ASN A 55 -14.28 4.94 14.17
CA ASN A 55 -14.32 3.53 14.52
C ASN A 55 -14.56 2.62 13.29
N THR A 56 -13.81 2.84 12.20
CA THR A 56 -13.85 1.93 11.06
C THR A 56 -13.19 0.59 11.37
N GLN A 57 -13.76 -0.49 10.83
CA GLN A 57 -13.19 -1.82 10.94
C GLN A 57 -12.02 -2.07 9.97
N TYR A 58 -11.80 -1.17 9.01
CA TYR A 58 -10.86 -1.34 7.90
C TYR A 58 -9.68 -0.38 8.02
N LYS A 59 -8.48 -0.84 7.64
CA LYS A 59 -7.31 0.04 7.53
C LYS A 59 -7.54 1.11 6.47
N ASN A 60 -7.06 2.34 6.70
CA ASN A 60 -7.08 3.42 5.72
C ASN A 60 -6.48 2.99 4.38
N PHE A 61 -6.98 3.59 3.29
CA PHE A 61 -6.44 3.34 1.95
C PHE A 61 -4.98 3.77 1.86
N SER A 62 -4.18 3.01 1.11
CA SER A 62 -2.81 3.38 0.78
C SER A 62 -2.69 3.46 -0.74
N PHE A 63 -2.06 4.54 -1.20
CA PHE A 63 -1.96 4.89 -2.62
C PHE A 63 -0.50 4.96 -3.09
N PRO A 64 0.24 3.83 -3.08
CA PRO A 64 1.67 3.84 -3.43
C PRO A 64 1.93 4.19 -4.90
N ARG A 65 1.06 3.83 -5.86
CA ARG A 65 1.24 4.17 -7.28
C ARG A 65 0.91 5.62 -7.53
N SER A 66 -0.17 6.12 -6.94
CA SER A 66 -0.54 7.53 -7.05
C SER A 66 0.53 8.44 -6.45
N ARG A 67 1.13 8.06 -5.31
CA ARG A 67 2.26 8.78 -4.71
C ARG A 67 3.53 8.75 -5.56
N LEU A 68 3.76 7.66 -6.30
CA LEU A 68 4.87 7.56 -7.24
C LEU A 68 4.69 8.55 -8.39
N LEU A 69 3.48 8.65 -8.95
CA LEU A 69 3.16 9.67 -9.95
C LEU A 69 3.29 11.09 -9.38
N GLY A 70 2.84 11.33 -8.14
CA GLY A 70 3.06 12.61 -7.46
C GLY A 70 4.53 12.97 -7.28
N ALA A 71 5.41 11.99 -7.05
CA ALA A 71 6.85 12.22 -7.00
C ALA A 71 7.40 12.65 -8.37
N ILE A 72 6.91 12.02 -9.45
CA ILE A 72 7.29 12.36 -10.82
C ILE A 72 6.81 13.77 -11.17
N GLU A 73 5.55 14.10 -10.89
CA GLU A 73 5.01 15.46 -11.11
C GLU A 73 5.75 16.53 -10.33
N GLN A 74 6.06 16.28 -9.05
CA GLN A 74 6.84 17.22 -8.24
C GLN A 74 8.25 17.40 -8.82
N ALA A 75 8.91 16.32 -9.23
CA ALA A 75 10.22 16.41 -9.88
C ALA A 75 10.12 17.22 -11.19
N THR A 76 9.14 16.92 -12.04
CA THR A 76 8.90 17.63 -13.30
C THR A 76 8.66 19.12 -13.07
N ALA A 77 7.76 19.48 -12.15
CA ALA A 77 7.45 20.88 -11.84
C ALA A 77 8.71 21.64 -11.42
N THR A 78 9.50 21.08 -10.49
CA THR A 78 10.73 21.74 -10.03
C THR A 78 11.78 21.92 -11.14
N VAL A 79 11.86 21.00 -12.10
CA VAL A 79 12.81 21.13 -13.23
C VAL A 79 12.30 22.10 -14.29
N VAL A 80 10.99 22.12 -14.56
CA VAL A 80 10.36 23.09 -15.47
C VAL A 80 10.54 24.51 -14.93
N GLU A 81 10.30 24.74 -13.64
CA GLU A 81 10.53 26.03 -12.96
C GLU A 81 11.99 26.49 -13.09
N GLN A 82 12.95 25.58 -13.00
CA GLN A 82 14.38 25.89 -13.12
C GLN A 82 14.84 26.12 -14.57
N SER A 83 14.21 25.45 -15.54
CA SER A 83 14.65 25.48 -16.94
C SER A 83 13.95 26.55 -17.78
N GLY A 84 12.84 27.12 -17.30
CA GLY A 84 12.12 28.22 -17.97
C GLY A 84 11.30 27.83 -19.22
N SER A 85 11.52 26.62 -19.79
CA SER A 85 10.74 26.09 -20.91
C SER A 85 10.38 24.60 -20.71
N PRO A 86 9.10 24.20 -20.91
CA PRO A 86 8.67 22.79 -20.85
C PRO A 86 9.25 21.91 -21.96
N SER A 87 9.60 22.47 -23.12
CA SER A 87 10.04 21.72 -24.30
C SER A 87 11.51 21.35 -24.30
N GLU A 88 12.32 21.99 -23.43
CA GLU A 88 13.77 21.76 -23.35
C GLU A 88 14.19 20.88 -22.17
N VAL A 89 13.22 20.30 -21.43
CA VAL A 89 13.51 19.57 -20.19
C VAL A 89 14.21 18.23 -20.49
N PRO A 90 15.50 18.06 -20.14
CA PRO A 90 16.18 16.79 -20.33
C PRO A 90 15.66 15.79 -19.31
N GLY A 91 15.19 14.62 -19.76
CA GLY A 91 14.67 13.56 -18.88
C GLY A 91 15.67 13.13 -17.80
N GLU A 92 16.97 13.29 -18.04
CA GLU A 92 18.03 13.04 -17.06
C GLU A 92 17.97 13.96 -15.84
N ARG A 93 17.70 15.27 -16.02
CA ARG A 93 17.56 16.22 -14.91
C ARG A 93 16.35 15.90 -14.04
N ILE A 94 15.25 15.48 -14.67
CA ILE A 94 14.06 15.01 -13.95
C ILE A 94 14.39 13.76 -13.12
N LEU A 95 15.10 12.79 -13.71
CA LEU A 95 15.48 11.57 -12.99
C LEU A 95 16.42 11.86 -11.82
N GLU A 96 17.35 12.80 -11.98
CA GLU A 96 18.21 13.26 -10.90
C GLU A 96 17.38 13.85 -9.76
N GLN A 97 16.43 14.74 -10.08
CA GLN A 97 15.55 15.34 -9.10
C GLN A 97 14.62 14.31 -8.43
N LEU A 98 14.08 13.36 -9.18
CA LEU A 98 13.29 12.25 -8.65
C LEU A 98 14.11 11.35 -7.71
N SER A 99 15.41 11.19 -8.00
CA SER A 99 16.34 10.47 -7.12
C SER A 99 16.59 11.24 -5.82
N ARG A 100 16.69 12.58 -5.87
CA ARG A 100 16.78 13.46 -4.68
C ARG A 100 15.52 13.39 -3.82
N LEU A 101 14.35 13.32 -4.46
CA LEU A 101 13.06 13.04 -3.80
C LEU A 101 12.91 11.58 -3.34
N ARG A 102 13.91 10.72 -3.61
CA ARG A 102 13.92 9.28 -3.26
C ARG A 102 12.69 8.54 -3.77
N TRP A 103 12.18 8.95 -4.93
CA TRP A 103 10.98 8.37 -5.56
C TRP A 103 9.71 8.46 -4.69
N ARG A 104 9.60 9.53 -3.87
CA ARG A 104 8.42 9.81 -3.04
C ARG A 104 8.07 11.29 -3.14
N ALA A 105 6.79 11.59 -3.30
CA ALA A 105 6.31 12.96 -3.17
C ALA A 105 6.56 13.45 -1.75
N ASP A 106 7.05 14.68 -1.60
CA ASP A 106 7.11 15.32 -0.30
C ASP A 106 5.69 15.54 0.22
N ARG A 107 5.47 15.14 1.46
CA ARG A 107 4.28 15.54 2.19
C ARG A 107 4.67 16.67 3.13
N PRO A 108 3.76 17.64 3.40
CA PRO A 108 3.93 18.52 4.55
C PRO A 108 4.12 17.65 5.80
N ARG A 109 5.33 17.73 6.33
CA ARG A 109 5.92 16.78 7.26
C ARG A 109 5.44 17.09 8.67
N ARG A 110 4.29 16.55 9.10
CA ARG A 110 3.90 16.57 10.52
C ARG A 110 4.40 15.32 11.22
N GLY A 111 5.68 15.35 11.61
CA GLY A 111 6.29 14.34 12.45
C GLY A 111 7.80 14.21 12.22
N SER A 112 8.59 14.67 13.20
CA SER A 112 10.00 14.30 13.31
C SER A 112 10.11 12.78 13.47
N TRP A 113 11.16 12.16 12.91
CA TRP A 113 11.48 10.75 13.11
C TRP A 113 11.46 10.37 14.60
N TRP A 114 11.94 11.29 15.44
CA TRP A 114 11.94 11.16 16.89
C TRP A 114 10.55 10.93 17.47
N ASN A 115 9.49 11.50 16.88
CA ASN A 115 8.12 11.33 17.37
C ASN A 115 7.58 9.94 17.03
N SER A 116 7.80 9.43 15.81
CA SER A 116 7.37 8.05 15.48
C SER A 116 8.12 6.97 16.26
N LEU A 117 9.39 7.22 16.60
CA LEU A 117 10.19 6.29 17.40
C LEU A 117 9.83 6.40 18.88
N ARG A 118 9.61 7.61 19.41
CA ARG A 118 9.02 7.81 20.76
C ARG A 118 7.67 7.12 20.87
N ASP A 119 6.78 7.33 19.92
CA ASP A 119 5.43 6.74 19.94
C ASP A 119 5.45 5.21 19.86
N SER A 120 6.48 4.63 19.23
CA SER A 120 6.68 3.18 19.19
C SER A 120 7.27 2.58 20.49
N VAL A 121 7.87 3.41 21.36
CA VAL A 121 8.52 2.99 22.62
C VAL A 121 7.77 3.52 23.86
N ARG A 122 6.63 4.21 23.67
CA ARG A 122 5.77 4.59 24.80
C ARG A 122 5.28 3.34 25.54
N PRO A 123 5.21 3.37 26.89
CA PRO A 123 4.70 2.24 27.68
C PRO A 123 3.23 1.92 27.33
N GLU A 124 2.50 2.90 26.79
CA GLU A 124 1.13 2.79 26.31
C GLU A 124 0.99 1.97 25.01
N THR A 125 2.07 1.82 24.23
CA THR A 125 2.06 1.02 23.00
C THR A 125 2.62 -0.37 23.27
N PHE A 126 1.98 -1.38 22.66
CA PHE A 126 2.33 -2.80 22.84
C PHE A 126 3.82 -3.10 22.62
N VAL A 127 4.49 -2.36 21.74
CA VAL A 127 5.93 -2.51 21.45
C VAL A 127 6.80 -1.97 22.59
N GLY A 128 6.42 -0.83 23.20
CA GLY A 128 7.10 -0.30 24.38
C GLY A 128 6.91 -1.19 25.60
N ALA A 129 5.69 -1.69 25.84
CA ALA A 129 5.42 -2.65 26.92
C ALA A 129 6.19 -3.97 26.74
N LEU A 130 6.26 -4.49 25.52
CA LEU A 130 7.03 -5.72 25.20
C LEU A 130 8.54 -5.51 25.37
N PHE A 131 9.07 -4.35 24.96
CA PHE A 131 10.47 -3.99 25.14
C PHE A 131 10.83 -3.84 26.62
N ILE A 132 10.00 -3.14 27.40
CA ILE A 132 10.19 -2.97 28.85
C ILE A 132 10.07 -4.31 29.56
N ALA A 133 9.06 -5.14 29.24
CA ALA A 133 8.89 -6.46 29.85
C ALA A 133 10.07 -7.39 29.54
N LEU A 134 10.57 -7.41 28.29
CA LEU A 134 11.78 -8.16 27.92
C LEU A 134 13.00 -7.66 28.69
N LEU A 135 13.18 -6.34 28.76
CA LEU A 135 14.32 -5.72 29.43
C LEU A 135 14.30 -5.94 30.95
N SER A 136 13.11 -5.91 31.58
CA SER A 136 12.92 -6.20 33.00
C SER A 136 13.16 -7.67 33.34
N VAL A 137 12.74 -8.61 32.49
CA VAL A 137 13.01 -10.05 32.69
C VAL A 137 14.50 -10.35 32.47
N LEU A 138 15.13 -9.70 31.49
CA LEU A 138 16.57 -9.84 31.23
C LEU A 138 17.44 -9.29 32.37
N LEU A 139 17.03 -8.20 33.03
CA LEU A 139 17.80 -7.61 34.14
C LEU A 139 17.79 -8.44 35.44
N GLY A 140 16.85 -9.36 35.62
CA GLY A 140 16.63 -10.06 36.89
C GLY A 140 17.57 -11.25 37.14
N GLU A 141 18.15 -11.85 36.09
CA GLU A 141 18.72 -13.20 36.20
C GLU A 141 20.01 -13.43 35.37
N ILE A 142 20.47 -12.43 34.61
CA ILE A 142 21.50 -12.61 33.57
C ILE A 142 22.61 -11.55 33.68
N ASP A 143 23.83 -11.98 33.38
CA ASP A 143 25.02 -11.13 33.29
C ASP A 143 24.81 -9.94 32.33
N TRP A 144 25.17 -8.73 32.76
CA TRP A 144 24.74 -7.46 32.15
C TRP A 144 25.15 -7.31 30.67
N LEU A 145 26.18 -8.05 30.24
CA LEU A 145 26.69 -8.04 28.87
C LEU A 145 25.72 -8.67 27.86
N LEU A 146 25.03 -9.75 28.23
CA LEU A 146 24.11 -10.46 27.34
C LEU A 146 22.81 -9.66 27.12
N THR A 147 22.34 -9.00 28.18
CA THR A 147 21.15 -8.13 28.13
C THR A 147 21.41 -6.91 27.24
N ALA A 148 22.60 -6.31 27.35
CA ALA A 148 23.04 -5.21 26.49
C ALA A 148 23.13 -5.64 25.01
N LEU A 149 23.62 -6.84 24.72
CA LEU A 149 23.77 -7.34 23.34
C LEU A 149 22.42 -7.59 22.67
N VAL A 150 21.46 -8.20 23.37
CA VAL A 150 20.09 -8.42 22.85
C VAL A 150 19.37 -7.10 22.63
N ALA A 151 19.49 -6.16 23.58
CA ALA A 151 18.91 -4.82 23.43
C ALA A 151 19.53 -4.06 22.24
N ALA A 152 20.86 -4.13 22.07
CA ALA A 152 21.56 -3.55 20.94
C ALA A 152 21.10 -4.18 19.61
N LEU A 153 20.95 -5.51 19.54
CA LEU A 153 20.51 -6.20 18.34
C LEU A 153 19.05 -5.88 17.99
N ALA A 154 18.17 -5.75 18.99
CA ALA A 154 16.79 -5.31 18.79
C ALA A 154 16.72 -3.85 18.28
N LEU A 155 17.55 -2.96 18.84
CA LEU A 155 17.68 -1.57 18.37
C LEU A 155 18.24 -1.50 16.95
N ILE A 156 19.26 -2.32 16.63
CA ILE A 156 19.82 -2.44 15.28
C ILE A 156 18.76 -2.98 14.32
N ALA A 157 17.99 -4.01 14.68
CA ALA A 157 16.91 -4.53 13.84
C ALA A 157 15.82 -3.48 13.60
N LEU A 158 15.41 -2.73 14.63
CA LEU A 158 14.48 -1.60 14.50
C LEU A 158 15.05 -0.47 13.64
N ALA A 159 16.34 -0.16 13.78
CA ALA A 159 17.03 0.83 12.97
C ALA A 159 17.14 0.37 11.50
N VAL A 160 17.46 -0.90 11.24
CA VAL A 160 17.51 -1.50 9.91
C VAL A 160 16.13 -1.54 9.26
N VAL A 161 15.07 -1.89 9.99
CA VAL A 161 13.68 -1.83 9.49
C VAL A 161 13.26 -0.38 9.22
N GLY A 162 13.60 0.55 10.12
CA GLY A 162 13.37 1.99 9.94
C GLY A 162 14.15 2.56 8.75
N LEU A 163 15.37 2.07 8.53
CA LEU A 163 16.22 2.43 7.40
C LEU A 163 15.67 1.81 6.12
N MET A 164 15.29 0.53 6.07
CA MET A 164 14.69 -0.11 4.90
C MET A 164 13.35 0.52 4.50
N THR A 165 12.54 0.95 5.47
CA THR A 165 11.29 1.65 5.17
C THR A 165 11.53 3.06 4.65
N ARG A 166 12.67 3.70 4.97
CA ARG A 166 12.98 5.08 4.57
C ARG A 166 13.96 5.20 3.40
N ALA A 167 14.86 4.24 3.23
CA ALA A 167 15.87 4.14 2.18
C ALA A 167 15.27 3.73 0.84
N ALA A 168 15.72 4.41 -0.20
CA ALA A 168 15.73 3.97 -1.59
C ALA A 168 17.19 4.17 -2.02
N PRO A 169 17.90 3.17 -2.59
CA PRO A 169 17.47 2.53 -3.83
C PRO A 169 17.54 0.98 -4.00
N PRO A 170 18.15 0.09 -3.17
CA PRO A 170 18.48 -1.24 -3.69
C PRO A 170 17.31 -2.22 -3.69
N LEU A 171 16.05 -1.81 -3.45
CA LEU A 171 14.89 -2.72 -3.45
C LEU A 171 13.61 -2.07 -4.01
N LEU A 172 13.69 -0.90 -4.66
CA LEU A 172 12.48 -0.26 -5.21
C LEU A 172 11.82 -1.11 -6.30
N TRP A 173 12.59 -1.91 -7.07
CA TRP A 173 12.01 -2.81 -8.08
C TRP A 173 11.08 -3.87 -7.49
N LEU A 174 11.29 -4.25 -6.22
CA LEU A 174 10.44 -5.19 -5.49
C LEU A 174 9.11 -4.55 -5.05
N ARG A 175 8.99 -3.22 -5.10
CA ARG A 175 7.76 -2.54 -4.69
C ARG A 175 6.70 -2.66 -5.76
N GLY A 176 5.47 -2.94 -5.33
CA GLY A 176 4.31 -3.08 -6.23
C GLY A 176 4.07 -1.88 -7.14
N ALA A 177 4.39 -0.66 -6.69
CA ALA A 177 4.25 0.56 -7.50
C ALA A 177 5.27 0.65 -8.64
N SER A 178 6.53 0.30 -8.38
CA SER A 178 7.58 0.29 -9.39
C SER A 178 7.40 -0.84 -10.41
N ARG A 179 6.95 -2.01 -9.94
CA ARG A 179 6.51 -3.10 -10.82
C ARG A 179 5.37 -2.66 -11.72
N TRP A 180 4.34 -2.02 -11.15
CA TRP A 180 3.22 -1.50 -11.93
C TRP A 180 3.65 -0.50 -13.00
N LEU A 181 4.55 0.44 -12.67
CA LEU A 181 5.07 1.40 -13.65
C LEU A 181 5.82 0.68 -14.79
N ALA A 182 6.62 -0.33 -14.45
CA ALA A 182 7.36 -1.13 -15.41
C ALA A 182 6.49 -2.00 -16.32
N THR A 183 5.38 -2.55 -15.82
CA THR A 183 4.59 -3.56 -16.54
C THR A 183 3.26 -3.04 -17.09
N THR A 184 2.84 -1.82 -16.77
CA THR A 184 1.54 -1.33 -17.22
C THR A 184 1.50 -1.12 -18.75
N SER A 185 0.48 -1.68 -19.40
CA SER A 185 0.28 -1.62 -20.85
C SER A 185 -0.13 -0.22 -21.34
N SER A 186 -0.81 0.56 -20.50
CA SER A 186 -1.20 1.95 -20.81
C SER A 186 0.01 2.85 -21.13
N LEU A 187 1.15 2.57 -20.51
CA LEU A 187 2.40 3.28 -20.79
C LEU A 187 3.12 2.69 -22.01
N ALA A 188 2.96 1.40 -22.29
CA ALA A 188 3.60 0.73 -23.42
C ALA A 188 3.10 1.28 -24.78
N ALA A 189 1.80 1.59 -24.88
CA ALA A 189 1.23 2.19 -26.09
C ALA A 189 1.71 3.64 -26.34
N SER A 190 2.04 4.38 -25.27
CA SER A 190 2.54 5.77 -25.36
C SER A 190 4.07 5.87 -25.53
N SER A 191 4.79 4.78 -25.31
CA SER A 191 6.26 4.75 -25.26
C SER A 191 6.81 3.92 -26.43
N THR A 192 6.68 4.41 -27.66
CA THR A 192 7.07 3.70 -28.90
C THR A 192 8.58 3.48 -29.09
N GLY A 193 9.42 3.72 -28.07
CA GLY A 193 10.88 3.63 -28.19
C GLY A 193 11.62 3.03 -26.99
N TYR A 194 10.94 2.38 -26.04
CA TYR A 194 11.60 1.86 -24.83
C TYR A 194 11.52 0.33 -24.70
N PRO A 195 12.60 -0.31 -24.23
CA PRO A 195 12.66 -1.78 -24.11
C PRO A 195 11.65 -2.25 -23.07
N SER A 196 10.54 -2.85 -23.53
CA SER A 196 9.59 -3.58 -22.67
C SER A 196 10.19 -4.88 -22.12
N ASP A 197 11.23 -5.40 -22.76
CA ASP A 197 11.67 -6.80 -22.62
C ASP A 197 12.71 -7.01 -21.51
N GLY A 198 12.95 -5.99 -20.68
CA GLY A 198 14.03 -6.01 -19.67
C GLY A 198 13.60 -6.22 -18.22
N TRP A 199 12.29 -6.31 -17.93
CA TRP A 199 11.82 -6.45 -16.54
C TRP A 199 11.87 -7.90 -16.07
N SER A 200 12.63 -8.18 -15.00
CA SER A 200 12.61 -9.45 -14.28
C SER A 200 12.74 -9.22 -12.78
N TRP A 201 12.14 -10.11 -12.01
CA TRP A 201 12.25 -10.14 -10.54
C TRP A 201 13.71 -10.32 -10.08
N PHE A 202 14.49 -11.06 -10.86
CA PHE A 202 15.86 -11.46 -10.54
C PHE A 202 16.94 -10.58 -11.20
N SER A 203 16.55 -9.56 -11.98
CA SER A 203 17.49 -8.62 -12.59
C SER A 203 17.32 -7.20 -12.03
N PRO A 204 17.98 -6.86 -10.90
CA PRO A 204 17.91 -5.53 -10.31
C PRO A 204 18.26 -4.42 -11.30
N SER A 205 19.34 -4.58 -12.07
CA SER A 205 19.82 -3.58 -13.02
C SER A 205 18.91 -3.43 -14.26
N GLY A 206 18.40 -4.55 -14.79
CA GLY A 206 17.47 -4.57 -15.92
C GLY A 206 16.15 -3.90 -15.59
N SER A 207 15.51 -4.32 -14.50
CA SER A 207 14.26 -3.74 -14.01
C SER A 207 14.40 -2.25 -13.70
N TRP A 208 15.53 -1.82 -13.13
CA TRP A 208 15.80 -0.40 -12.89
C TRP A 208 15.92 0.46 -14.16
N ARG A 209 16.53 -0.06 -15.22
CA ARG A 209 16.59 0.66 -16.51
C ARG A 209 15.20 0.88 -17.08
N VAL A 210 14.33 -0.13 -17.04
CA VAL A 210 12.94 -0.03 -17.50
C VAL A 210 12.15 1.00 -16.67
N ILE A 211 12.31 0.98 -15.34
CA ILE A 211 11.63 1.93 -14.44
C ILE A 211 12.07 3.38 -14.74
N ARG A 212 13.37 3.64 -14.89
CA ARG A 212 13.89 4.99 -15.19
C ARG A 212 13.42 5.48 -16.55
N ALA A 213 13.51 4.64 -17.57
CA ALA A 213 13.03 4.95 -18.92
C ALA A 213 11.56 5.36 -18.93
N ARG A 214 10.70 4.58 -18.27
CA ARG A 214 9.26 4.89 -18.19
C ARG A 214 8.95 6.11 -17.33
N ALA A 215 9.68 6.31 -16.23
CA ALA A 215 9.51 7.49 -15.41
C ALA A 215 9.87 8.78 -16.18
N ALA A 216 10.94 8.77 -16.97
CA ALA A 216 11.31 9.87 -17.84
C ALA A 216 10.25 10.12 -18.92
N ALA A 217 9.76 9.08 -19.58
CA ALA A 217 8.69 9.22 -20.58
C ALA A 217 7.40 9.82 -20.01
N VAL A 218 6.99 9.36 -18.82
CA VAL A 218 5.85 9.94 -18.11
C VAL A 218 6.12 11.40 -17.76
N ALA A 219 7.31 11.72 -17.28
CA ALA A 219 7.65 13.07 -16.88
C ALA A 219 7.61 14.08 -18.03
N VAL A 220 8.09 13.67 -19.22
CA VAL A 220 7.98 14.49 -20.45
C VAL A 220 6.52 14.74 -20.79
N ARG A 221 5.66 13.71 -20.76
CA ARG A 221 4.22 13.89 -21.02
C ARG A 221 3.53 14.78 -19.98
N VAL A 222 3.96 14.71 -18.72
CA VAL A 222 3.47 15.58 -17.65
C VAL A 222 3.91 17.04 -17.91
N ALA A 223 5.14 17.27 -18.35
CA ALA A 223 5.63 18.60 -18.73
C ALA A 223 4.84 19.15 -19.92
N GLU A 224 4.64 18.36 -20.97
CA GLU A 224 3.81 18.71 -22.13
C GLU A 224 2.38 19.08 -21.72
N ALA A 225 1.77 18.29 -20.82
CA ALA A 225 0.40 18.55 -20.36
C ALA A 225 0.26 19.87 -19.57
N GLY A 226 1.31 20.27 -18.84
CA GLY A 226 1.38 21.53 -18.10
C GLY A 226 1.68 22.75 -18.97
N ALA A 227 2.16 22.56 -20.21
CA ALA A 227 2.62 23.65 -21.08
C ALA A 227 1.50 24.51 -21.70
N GLY A 228 0.22 24.19 -21.49
CA GLY A 228 -0.86 25.11 -21.84
C GLY A 228 -1.37 25.06 -23.29
N ASN A 229 -0.57 24.62 -24.26
CA ASN A 229 -0.83 24.80 -25.70
C ASN A 229 -2.00 23.96 -26.24
N GLU A 230 -2.74 24.44 -27.26
CA GLU A 230 -3.87 23.72 -27.88
C GLU A 230 -3.49 22.32 -28.39
N HIS A 231 -2.24 22.11 -28.82
CA HIS A 231 -1.74 20.81 -29.28
C HIS A 231 -1.41 19.82 -28.14
N THR A 232 -1.65 20.18 -26.87
CA THR A 232 -1.33 19.35 -25.68
C THR A 232 -2.50 18.55 -25.15
N GLU A 233 -3.65 18.57 -25.83
CA GLU A 233 -4.87 17.87 -25.37
C GLU A 233 -4.63 16.36 -25.15
N HIS A 234 -3.91 15.70 -26.05
CA HIS A 234 -3.55 14.29 -25.89
C HIS A 234 -2.64 14.03 -24.67
N ALA A 235 -1.72 14.94 -24.36
CA ALA A 235 -0.84 14.82 -23.20
C ALA A 235 -1.62 15.00 -21.89
N ARG A 236 -2.56 15.95 -21.85
CA ARG A 236 -3.48 16.18 -20.73
C ARG A 236 -4.39 14.97 -20.49
N GLN A 237 -5.01 14.44 -21.54
CA GLN A 237 -5.83 13.24 -21.45
C GLN A 237 -5.00 12.05 -20.93
N PHE A 238 -3.82 11.82 -21.50
CA PHE A 238 -2.93 10.76 -21.07
C PHE A 238 -2.55 10.88 -19.58
N HIS A 239 -2.16 12.08 -19.13
CA HIS A 239 -1.78 12.30 -17.75
C HIS A 239 -2.95 12.05 -16.78
N LEU A 240 -4.14 12.58 -17.09
CA LEU A 240 -5.34 12.36 -16.28
C LEU A 240 -5.69 10.87 -16.22
N GLU A 241 -5.72 10.17 -17.35
CA GLU A 241 -6.01 8.75 -17.42
C GLU A 241 -4.96 7.90 -16.67
N LEU A 242 -3.68 8.28 -16.74
CA LEU A 242 -2.60 7.61 -15.99
C LEU A 242 -2.80 7.76 -14.48
N ARG A 243 -3.18 8.96 -14.01
CA ARG A 243 -3.50 9.23 -12.60
C ARG A 243 -4.72 8.45 -12.12
N VAL A 244 -5.79 8.42 -12.92
CA VAL A 244 -6.98 7.61 -12.65
C VAL A 244 -6.63 6.13 -12.58
N GLN A 245 -5.78 5.64 -13.49
CA GLN A 245 -5.36 4.26 -13.49
C GLN A 245 -4.55 3.88 -12.25
N ALA A 246 -3.63 4.75 -11.81
CA ALA A 246 -2.88 4.53 -10.58
C ALA A 246 -3.80 4.47 -9.36
N LEU A 247 -4.79 5.38 -9.29
CA LEU A 247 -5.81 5.41 -8.24
C LEU A 247 -6.62 4.11 -8.21
N LEU A 248 -7.16 3.69 -9.35
CA LEU A 248 -7.99 2.48 -9.45
C LEU A 248 -7.20 1.21 -9.12
N GLU A 249 -5.95 1.10 -9.57
CA GLU A 249 -5.09 -0.04 -9.23
C GLU A 249 -4.73 -0.09 -7.73
N ASP A 250 -4.49 1.07 -7.11
CA ASP A 250 -4.28 1.16 -5.66
C ASP A 250 -5.54 0.75 -4.89
N LEU A 251 -6.72 1.15 -5.35
CA LEU A 251 -8.00 0.70 -4.79
C LEU A 251 -8.21 -0.81 -4.99
N ARG A 252 -8.03 -1.36 -6.20
CA ARG A 252 -8.12 -2.81 -6.46
C ARG A 252 -7.19 -3.59 -5.54
N TYR A 253 -5.96 -3.12 -5.36
CA TYR A 253 -4.99 -3.75 -4.47
C TYR A 253 -5.50 -3.81 -3.03
N ALA A 254 -6.24 -2.79 -2.56
CA ALA A 254 -6.86 -2.79 -1.23
C ALA A 254 -8.06 -3.76 -1.09
N TYR A 255 -8.68 -4.18 -2.20
CA TYR A 255 -9.81 -5.13 -2.21
C TYR A 255 -9.39 -6.58 -2.59
N ARG A 256 -8.18 -6.78 -3.11
CA ARG A 256 -7.70 -8.09 -3.59
C ARG A 256 -7.43 -9.05 -2.41
N PRO A 257 -7.92 -10.30 -2.46
CA PRO A 257 -7.44 -11.35 -1.54
C PRO A 257 -5.96 -11.55 -1.77
N HIS A 258 -5.12 -11.24 -0.78
CA HIS A 258 -3.76 -11.75 -0.79
C HIS A 258 -3.76 -13.11 -0.11
N ALA A 259 -3.05 -14.08 -0.69
CA ALA A 259 -3.00 -15.47 -0.23
C ALA A 259 -2.49 -15.65 1.21
N LEU A 260 -1.81 -14.64 1.76
CA LEU A 260 -1.27 -14.64 3.12
C LEU A 260 -2.05 -13.78 4.11
N ASP A 261 -3.10 -13.06 3.67
CA ASP A 261 -3.99 -12.35 4.61
C ASP A 261 -5.19 -13.23 4.95
N TRP A 262 -4.96 -14.18 5.87
CA TRP A 262 -5.99 -15.07 6.43
C TRP A 262 -7.01 -14.31 7.28
N ARG A 263 -6.77 -13.02 7.54
CA ARG A 263 -7.81 -12.13 8.02
C ARG A 263 -8.85 -12.07 6.91
N ARG A 264 -10.02 -12.64 7.15
CA ARG A 264 -11.26 -12.45 6.36
C ARG A 264 -11.73 -10.98 6.32
N SER A 265 -10.83 -10.00 6.22
CA SER A 265 -11.07 -8.57 6.36
C SER A 265 -10.92 -7.87 5.02
N LYS A 266 -11.62 -8.35 3.99
CA LYS A 266 -11.83 -7.53 2.80
C LYS A 266 -12.88 -6.49 3.11
N ARG A 267 -12.65 -5.29 2.61
CA ARG A 267 -13.66 -4.25 2.52
C ARG A 267 -14.86 -4.82 1.77
N THR A 268 -16.04 -4.73 2.37
CA THR A 268 -17.27 -5.36 1.83
C THR A 268 -18.13 -4.39 1.06
N VAL A 269 -17.89 -3.09 1.26
CA VAL A 269 -18.62 -2.00 0.62
C VAL A 269 -17.62 -1.17 -0.17
N PRO A 270 -17.85 -0.93 -1.47
CA PRO A 270 -16.98 -0.09 -2.30
C PRO A 270 -16.90 1.35 -1.76
N PRO A 271 -15.76 2.06 -1.88
CA PRO A 271 -15.74 3.51 -1.73
C PRO A 271 -16.72 4.21 -2.65
N VAL A 272 -17.38 5.24 -2.13
CA VAL A 272 -18.31 6.08 -2.88
C VAL A 272 -17.76 7.49 -2.95
N VAL A 273 -17.69 8.01 -4.18
CA VAL A 273 -17.30 9.37 -4.47
C VAL A 273 -18.54 10.13 -4.92
N PHE A 274 -18.73 11.31 -4.34
CA PHE A 274 -19.85 12.18 -4.64
C PHE A 274 -19.35 13.40 -5.39
N LEU A 275 -19.97 13.68 -6.54
CA LEU A 275 -19.69 14.83 -7.38
C LEU A 275 -20.99 15.64 -7.52
N PRO A 276 -21.24 16.62 -6.63
CA PRO A 276 -22.51 17.34 -6.55
C PRO A 276 -22.90 18.03 -7.83
N ARG A 277 -21.91 18.40 -8.66
CA ARG A 277 -22.11 18.97 -9.99
C ARG A 277 -20.97 18.54 -10.89
N ALA A 278 -21.28 17.88 -12.01
CA ALA A 278 -20.30 17.52 -13.03
C ALA A 278 -20.57 18.30 -14.32
N THR A 279 -19.68 19.24 -14.64
CA THR A 279 -19.71 20.03 -15.89
C THR A 279 -18.41 19.85 -16.66
N GLN A 280 -18.34 20.40 -17.88
CA GLN A 280 -17.06 20.52 -18.57
C GLN A 280 -16.14 21.48 -17.82
N ASP A 281 -16.66 22.66 -17.45
CA ASP A 281 -15.87 23.74 -16.87
C ASP A 281 -15.18 23.34 -15.55
N ASN A 282 -15.86 22.55 -14.72
CA ASN A 282 -15.32 22.10 -13.44
C ASN A 282 -14.52 20.79 -13.54
N GLY A 283 -14.34 20.25 -14.75
CA GLY A 283 -13.59 19.01 -15.00
C GLY A 283 -14.32 17.73 -14.60
N GLY A 284 -15.57 17.81 -14.12
CA GLY A 284 -16.33 16.65 -13.66
C GLY A 284 -16.62 15.65 -14.77
N ILE A 285 -16.96 16.14 -15.96
CA ILE A 285 -17.19 15.27 -17.14
C ILE A 285 -15.88 14.65 -17.62
N LEU A 286 -14.78 15.39 -17.59
CA LEU A 286 -13.45 14.87 -17.91
C LEU A 286 -13.04 13.72 -16.97
N LEU A 287 -13.32 13.86 -15.67
CA LEU A 287 -13.08 12.80 -14.69
C LEU A 287 -13.92 11.55 -14.96
N ILE A 288 -15.22 11.70 -15.23
CA ILE A 288 -16.12 10.59 -15.55
C ILE A 288 -15.63 9.85 -16.79
N ASN A 289 -15.27 10.59 -17.85
CA ASN A 289 -14.75 10.03 -19.09
C ASN A 289 -13.42 9.30 -18.86
N ALA A 290 -12.49 9.87 -18.10
CA ALA A 290 -11.21 9.23 -17.79
C ALA A 290 -11.41 7.91 -17.01
N ILE A 291 -12.32 7.86 -16.03
CA ILE A 291 -12.68 6.64 -15.30
C ILE A 291 -13.29 5.60 -16.24
N ASN A 292 -14.23 6.00 -17.09
CA ASN A 292 -14.84 5.11 -18.07
C ASN A 292 -13.81 4.53 -19.04
N ASN A 293 -12.93 5.36 -19.61
CA ASN A 293 -11.90 4.95 -20.56
C ASN A 293 -10.92 3.94 -19.94
N VAL A 294 -10.46 4.21 -18.70
CA VAL A 294 -9.56 3.29 -17.99
C VAL A 294 -10.23 1.95 -17.70
N ARG A 295 -11.52 1.96 -17.32
CA ARG A 295 -12.29 0.73 -17.08
C ARG A 295 -12.53 -0.06 -18.36
N SER A 296 -12.93 0.61 -19.44
CA SER A 296 -13.16 -0.03 -20.74
C SER A 296 -11.90 -0.64 -21.33
N ARG A 297 -10.74 0.01 -21.19
CA ARG A 297 -9.46 -0.56 -21.68
C ARG A 297 -8.99 -1.77 -20.91
N ARG A 298 -9.32 -1.88 -19.62
CA ARG A 298 -8.88 -3.00 -18.77
C ARG A 298 -9.90 -4.12 -18.66
N SER A 299 -11.19 -3.82 -18.85
CA SER A 299 -12.29 -4.76 -18.63
C SER A 299 -12.26 -5.46 -17.26
N GLU A 300 -11.63 -4.82 -16.26
CA GLU A 300 -11.52 -5.31 -14.89
C GLU A 300 -12.55 -4.62 -13.98
N VAL A 301 -13.13 -5.37 -13.05
CA VAL A 301 -14.08 -4.82 -12.08
C VAL A 301 -13.33 -3.98 -11.04
N ASP A 302 -13.68 -2.69 -10.98
CA ASP A 302 -13.16 -1.73 -10.03
C ASP A 302 -14.06 -1.55 -8.80
N PRO A 303 -13.51 -1.41 -7.59
CA PRO A 303 -14.30 -1.24 -6.38
C PRO A 303 -14.77 0.22 -6.16
N LEU A 304 -14.74 1.11 -7.14
CA LEU A 304 -15.08 2.53 -6.98
C LEU A 304 -16.49 2.83 -7.51
N LEU A 305 -17.35 3.44 -6.68
CA LEU A 305 -18.63 4.01 -7.12
C LEU A 305 -18.51 5.54 -7.19
N LEU A 306 -18.98 6.12 -8.29
CA LEU A 306 -19.06 7.56 -8.49
C LEU A 306 -20.53 7.92 -8.68
N LEU A 307 -21.07 8.77 -7.81
CA LEU A 307 -22.39 9.37 -7.93
C LEU A 307 -22.20 10.83 -8.31
N ALA A 308 -22.67 11.20 -9.50
CA ALA A 308 -22.55 12.55 -10.01
C ALA A 308 -23.92 13.11 -10.40
N SER A 309 -24.17 14.39 -10.12
CA SER A 309 -25.22 15.13 -10.81
C SER A 309 -24.66 15.66 -12.12
N LEU A 310 -25.47 15.65 -13.17
CA LEU A 310 -25.14 16.24 -14.46
C LEU A 310 -26.26 17.20 -14.85
N PRO A 311 -25.95 18.48 -15.13
CA PRO A 311 -26.92 19.41 -15.69
C PRO A 311 -27.45 18.91 -17.03
N ALA A 312 -28.73 19.17 -17.32
CA ALA A 312 -29.38 18.66 -18.54
C ALA A 312 -28.69 19.12 -19.83
N SER A 313 -28.13 20.34 -19.86
CA SER A 313 -27.42 20.92 -21.01
C SER A 313 -26.11 20.21 -21.36
N GLU A 314 -25.45 19.60 -20.38
CA GLU A 314 -24.16 18.93 -20.54
C GLU A 314 -24.31 17.52 -21.14
N ILE A 315 -25.45 16.87 -20.90
CA ILE A 315 -25.80 15.54 -21.41
C ILE A 315 -25.76 15.51 -22.95
N MET A 316 -25.99 16.65 -23.60
CA MET A 316 -26.20 16.75 -25.04
C MET A 316 -24.91 16.81 -25.88
N ARG A 317 -23.73 17.12 -25.30
CA ARG A 317 -22.52 17.39 -26.09
C ARG A 317 -21.62 16.17 -26.34
N HIS A 318 -21.62 15.19 -25.44
CA HIS A 318 -20.63 14.10 -25.47
C HIS A 318 -21.21 12.72 -25.16
N THR A 319 -22.53 12.54 -25.24
CA THR A 319 -23.15 11.26 -24.88
C THR A 319 -24.25 10.90 -25.86
N PRO A 320 -24.32 9.63 -26.34
CA PRO A 320 -25.44 9.19 -27.17
C PRO A 320 -26.77 9.41 -26.43
N PRO A 321 -27.83 9.81 -27.14
CA PRO A 321 -29.13 10.11 -26.55
C PRO A 321 -29.62 8.93 -25.71
N LEU A 322 -30.30 9.23 -24.60
CA LEU A 322 -30.95 8.19 -23.82
C LEU A 322 -31.99 7.49 -24.71
N PRO A 323 -32.06 6.14 -24.71
CA PRO A 323 -33.14 5.45 -25.40
C PRO A 323 -34.48 5.98 -24.87
N PRO A 324 -35.45 6.30 -25.75
CA PRO A 324 -36.74 6.78 -25.31
C PRO A 324 -37.36 5.77 -24.35
N GLU A 325 -37.92 6.27 -23.24
CA GLU A 325 -38.65 5.44 -22.29
C GLU A 325 -39.90 4.93 -23.03
N ARG A 326 -39.93 3.65 -23.39
CA ARG A 326 -41.12 3.05 -24.00
C ARG A 326 -42.23 3.08 -22.95
N SER A 327 -43.21 3.95 -23.16
CA SER A 327 -44.50 3.91 -22.48
C SER A 327 -45.22 2.62 -22.90
N GLY A 328 -44.92 1.51 -22.23
CA GLY A 328 -45.50 0.22 -22.56
C GLY A 328 -46.96 0.15 -22.12
N THR A 329 -47.88 0.18 -23.08
CA THR A 329 -49.30 -0.22 -22.92
C THR A 329 -49.49 -1.75 -22.91
N GLY A 330 -48.44 -2.53 -22.67
CA GLY A 330 -48.48 -3.99 -22.64
C GLY A 330 -47.79 -4.56 -21.40
N GLY A 331 -48.56 -5.29 -20.60
CA GLY A 331 -48.19 -6.22 -19.53
C GLY A 331 -46.82 -6.06 -18.84
N ALA A 332 -46.83 -5.55 -17.60
CA ALA A 332 -45.85 -5.81 -16.53
C ALA A 332 -44.34 -5.73 -16.86
N ALA A 333 -43.94 -5.07 -17.94
CA ALA A 333 -42.53 -4.76 -18.18
C ALA A 333 -42.11 -3.67 -17.19
N SER A 334 -41.15 -4.00 -16.31
CA SER A 334 -40.65 -3.10 -15.28
C SER A 334 -40.28 -1.73 -15.88
N SER A 335 -41.01 -0.69 -15.49
CA SER A 335 -40.67 0.71 -15.79
C SER A 335 -39.83 1.28 -14.63
N GLY A 336 -39.02 2.32 -14.87
CA GLY A 336 -38.23 2.98 -13.81
C GLY A 336 -36.74 2.61 -13.70
N ALA A 337 -36.14 2.85 -12.53
CA ALA A 337 -34.69 2.78 -12.31
C ALA A 337 -34.12 1.36 -12.35
N ARG A 338 -34.87 0.37 -11.83
CA ARG A 338 -34.45 -1.03 -11.81
C ARG A 338 -34.33 -1.63 -13.22
N ALA A 339 -35.29 -1.35 -14.08
CA ALA A 339 -35.26 -1.79 -15.47
C ALA A 339 -34.13 -1.13 -16.27
N ARG A 340 -33.80 0.13 -15.98
CA ARG A 340 -32.62 0.81 -16.54
C ARG A 340 -31.33 0.14 -16.09
N TYR A 341 -31.22 -0.19 -14.80
CA TYR A 341 -30.08 -0.95 -14.27
C TYR A 341 -29.93 -2.29 -14.98
N GLU A 342 -31.00 -3.08 -15.12
CA GLU A 342 -30.95 -4.39 -15.79
C GLU A 342 -30.57 -4.27 -17.27
N ARG A 343 -31.13 -3.29 -17.99
CA ARG A 343 -30.72 -2.99 -19.37
C ARG A 343 -29.25 -2.59 -19.46
N TRP A 344 -28.79 -1.73 -18.56
CA TRP A 344 -27.39 -1.30 -18.51
C TRP A 344 -26.44 -2.48 -18.22
N VAL A 345 -26.77 -3.34 -17.25
CA VAL A 345 -25.99 -4.56 -16.95
C VAL A 345 -25.93 -5.48 -18.17
N ASN A 346 -27.05 -5.70 -18.86
CA ASN A 346 -27.09 -6.53 -20.06
C ASN A 346 -26.31 -5.93 -21.24
N ALA A 347 -26.25 -4.60 -21.32
CA ALA A 347 -25.48 -3.89 -22.34
C ALA A 347 -23.98 -3.76 -22.00
N LEU A 348 -23.57 -4.07 -20.77
CA LEU A 348 -22.19 -3.91 -20.30
C LEU A 348 -21.22 -4.79 -21.10
N SER A 349 -21.61 -6.02 -21.45
CA SER A 349 -20.79 -6.94 -22.27
C SER A 349 -20.58 -6.43 -23.70
N LEU A 350 -21.56 -5.72 -24.26
CA LEU A 350 -21.50 -5.13 -25.60
C LEU A 350 -20.71 -3.82 -25.63
N GLY A 351 -20.84 -3.00 -24.58
CA GLY A 351 -20.13 -1.72 -24.43
C GLY A 351 -18.65 -1.86 -24.04
N GLN A 352 -18.20 -3.05 -23.62
CA GLN A 352 -16.80 -3.34 -23.33
C GLN A 352 -15.93 -3.55 -24.58
N SER A 353 -16.51 -3.56 -25.78
CA SER A 353 -15.74 -3.67 -27.02
C SER A 353 -14.87 -2.41 -27.26
N PRO A 354 -13.56 -2.55 -27.56
CA PRO A 354 -12.69 -1.41 -27.87
C PRO A 354 -13.19 -0.55 -29.04
N VAL A 355 -13.95 -1.14 -29.96
CA VAL A 355 -14.53 -0.46 -31.13
C VAL A 355 -15.72 0.43 -30.74
N ALA A 356 -16.38 0.14 -29.61
CA ALA A 356 -17.50 0.90 -29.08
C ALA A 356 -17.08 1.91 -27.99
N ALA A 357 -15.78 2.23 -27.87
CA ALA A 357 -15.21 3.12 -26.84
C ALA A 357 -15.83 4.53 -26.78
N ALA A 358 -16.61 4.94 -27.77
CA ALA A 358 -17.44 6.14 -27.74
C ALA A 358 -18.67 6.03 -26.80
N THR A 359 -18.97 4.84 -26.28
CA THR A 359 -20.09 4.61 -25.36
C THR A 359 -19.59 4.58 -23.91
N LEU A 360 -20.26 5.35 -23.04
CA LEU A 360 -20.00 5.37 -21.60
C LEU A 360 -20.49 4.06 -20.94
N ALA A 361 -19.86 2.93 -21.28
CA ALA A 361 -20.28 1.58 -20.90
C ALA A 361 -20.42 1.40 -19.38
N TRP A 362 -19.57 2.06 -18.60
CA TRP A 362 -19.56 1.96 -17.14
C TRP A 362 -20.43 3.01 -16.43
N VAL A 363 -21.20 3.80 -17.16
CA VAL A 363 -22.05 4.87 -16.63
C VAL A 363 -23.52 4.50 -16.74
N LEU A 364 -24.16 4.29 -15.59
CA LEU A 364 -25.61 4.18 -15.50
C LEU A 364 -26.23 5.58 -15.39
N ARG A 365 -27.03 5.96 -16.39
CA ARG A 365 -27.75 7.24 -16.40
C ARG A 365 -29.16 7.07 -15.84
N LEU A 366 -29.53 7.92 -14.90
CA LEU A 366 -30.85 7.94 -14.26
C LEU A 366 -31.48 9.32 -14.47
N PRO A 367 -32.34 9.51 -15.49
CA PRO A 367 -33.04 10.77 -15.66
C PRO A 367 -34.05 10.96 -14.51
N LEU A 368 -33.97 12.09 -13.84
CA LEU A 368 -34.88 12.48 -12.77
C LEU A 368 -35.89 13.49 -13.33
N SER A 369 -37.18 13.16 -13.25
CA SER A 369 -38.26 14.11 -13.55
C SER A 369 -38.56 14.96 -12.32
N THR A 370 -39.15 16.13 -12.53
CA THR A 370 -39.61 17.03 -11.46
C THR A 370 -40.48 16.31 -10.43
N GLU A 371 -41.41 15.46 -10.88
CA GLU A 371 -42.27 14.64 -10.01
C GLU A 371 -41.49 13.66 -9.11
N LYS A 372 -40.37 13.12 -9.59
CA LYS A 372 -39.51 12.20 -8.82
C LYS A 372 -38.62 12.94 -7.82
N LEU A 373 -38.37 14.23 -8.04
CA LEU A 373 -37.62 15.10 -7.13
C LEU A 373 -38.50 15.67 -6.01
N THR A 374 -39.82 15.78 -6.22
CA THR A 374 -40.77 16.28 -5.21
C THR A 374 -41.24 15.20 -4.24
N HIS A 375 -41.15 13.95 -4.64
CA HIS A 375 -41.48 12.81 -3.78
C HIS A 375 -40.31 12.52 -2.83
N GLU A 376 -40.54 12.68 -1.52
CA GLU A 376 -39.69 12.18 -0.42
C GLU A 376 -39.61 10.65 -0.53
N HIS A 377 -38.77 10.13 -1.41
CA HIS A 377 -38.68 8.70 -1.65
C HIS A 377 -37.28 8.19 -1.32
N ALA A 378 -37.28 7.39 -0.26
CA ALA A 378 -36.28 6.42 0.15
C ALA A 378 -34.96 6.98 0.67
N HIS A 379 -34.84 6.94 2.00
CA HIS A 379 -33.58 6.91 2.73
C HIS A 379 -32.81 5.63 2.34
N ALA A 380 -32.20 5.58 1.16
CA ALA A 380 -31.37 4.46 0.74
C ALA A 380 -30.08 4.47 1.56
N GLN A 381 -30.04 3.62 2.59
CA GLN A 381 -28.94 3.56 3.53
C GLN A 381 -27.85 2.61 3.01
N LEU A 382 -26.65 3.11 2.71
CA LEU A 382 -25.49 2.24 2.53
C LEU A 382 -25.00 1.80 3.91
N VAL A 383 -25.27 0.55 4.28
CA VAL A 383 -24.84 -0.01 5.56
C VAL A 383 -23.74 -1.04 5.32
N THR A 384 -22.58 -0.82 5.92
CA THR A 384 -21.59 -1.89 6.04
C THR A 384 -22.06 -2.88 7.10
N TYR A 385 -22.16 -4.15 6.75
CA TYR A 385 -22.24 -5.19 7.77
C TYR A 385 -20.89 -5.28 8.52
N ARG A 386 -20.94 -5.44 9.85
CA ARG A 386 -19.72 -5.73 10.60
C ARG A 386 -19.23 -7.10 10.19
N VAL A 387 -18.00 -7.20 9.73
CA VAL A 387 -17.35 -8.49 9.53
C VAL A 387 -17.06 -9.04 10.93
N ARG A 388 -17.63 -10.19 11.29
CA ARG A 388 -17.35 -10.82 12.59
C ARG A 388 -15.83 -11.04 12.68
N ARG A 389 -15.21 -10.51 13.74
CA ARG A 389 -13.79 -10.78 14.03
C ARG A 389 -13.67 -12.26 14.34
N THR A 390 -13.10 -13.03 13.41
CA THR A 390 -12.78 -14.44 13.62
C THR A 390 -11.48 -14.59 14.40
N TRP A 391 -11.19 -15.79 14.91
CA TRP A 391 -9.93 -16.12 15.60
C TRP A 391 -8.68 -15.79 14.75
N ALA A 392 -8.80 -15.85 13.42
CA ALA A 392 -7.72 -15.47 12.49
C ALA A 392 -7.26 -14.01 12.66
N TRP A 393 -8.14 -13.12 13.12
CA TRP A 393 -7.79 -11.72 13.40
C TRP A 393 -6.85 -11.59 14.60
N TRP A 394 -7.04 -12.46 15.60
CA TRP A 394 -6.14 -12.58 16.74
C TRP A 394 -4.85 -13.26 16.34
N VAL A 395 -4.87 -14.44 15.71
CA VAL A 395 -3.64 -15.17 15.34
C VAL A 395 -2.73 -14.37 14.41
N MET A 396 -3.30 -13.63 13.45
CA MET A 396 -2.53 -12.79 12.52
C MET A 396 -2.29 -11.37 13.05
N SER A 397 -2.67 -11.06 14.30
CA SER A 397 -2.39 -9.76 14.88
C SER A 397 -0.88 -9.52 14.93
N ARG A 398 -0.43 -8.27 14.68
CA ARG A 398 1.00 -7.94 14.81
C ARG A 398 1.48 -8.25 16.23
N ALA A 399 0.59 -8.13 17.21
CA ALA A 399 0.84 -8.49 18.59
C ALA A 399 1.05 -9.99 18.76
N SER A 400 0.26 -10.85 18.10
CA SER A 400 0.38 -12.31 18.21
C SER A 400 1.61 -12.84 17.49
N ILE A 401 1.94 -12.29 16.31
CA ILE A 401 3.21 -12.61 15.64
C ILE A 401 4.39 -12.17 16.52
N ALA A 402 4.32 -10.96 17.10
CA ALA A 402 5.35 -10.50 18.03
C ALA A 402 5.43 -11.38 19.28
N LEU A 403 4.30 -11.85 19.82
CA LEU A 403 4.25 -12.74 20.98
C LEU A 403 4.83 -14.11 20.64
N VAL A 404 4.55 -14.65 19.45
CA VAL A 404 5.19 -15.89 18.97
C VAL A 404 6.69 -15.71 18.80
N VAL A 405 7.14 -14.61 18.19
CA VAL A 405 8.57 -14.33 18.02
C VAL A 405 9.26 -14.17 19.37
N VAL A 406 8.71 -13.36 20.27
CA VAL A 406 9.26 -13.17 21.62
C VAL A 406 9.21 -14.47 22.42
N GLY A 407 8.11 -15.22 22.36
CA GLY A 407 7.99 -16.53 22.99
C GLY A 407 9.00 -17.54 22.45
N SER A 408 9.26 -17.54 21.14
CA SER A 408 10.28 -18.40 20.53
C SER A 408 11.71 -17.99 20.92
N LEU A 409 12.00 -16.69 21.01
CA LEU A 409 13.30 -16.19 21.46
C LEU A 409 13.51 -16.49 22.95
N LEU A 410 12.50 -16.26 23.79
CA LEU A 410 12.53 -16.59 25.21
C LEU A 410 12.66 -18.11 25.42
N GLY A 411 11.92 -18.91 24.65
CA GLY A 411 12.01 -20.36 24.67
C GLY A 411 13.39 -20.85 24.27
N ALA A 412 13.95 -20.35 23.16
CA ALA A 412 15.31 -20.67 22.73
C ALA A 412 16.36 -20.23 23.78
N PHE A 413 16.13 -19.09 24.43
CA PHE A 413 16.99 -18.58 25.49
C PHE A 413 16.98 -19.48 26.73
N LEU A 414 15.80 -19.83 27.27
CA LEU A 414 15.65 -20.73 28.41
C LEU A 414 16.21 -22.13 28.07
N TRP A 415 15.97 -22.59 26.85
CA TRP A 415 16.52 -23.84 26.34
C TRP A 415 18.05 -23.80 26.33
N ALA A 416 18.66 -22.74 25.81
CA ALA A 416 20.11 -22.55 25.83
C ALA A 416 20.69 -22.46 27.25
N GLY A 417 19.97 -21.82 28.19
CA GLY A 417 20.34 -21.79 29.62
C GLY A 417 20.36 -23.18 30.23
N HIS A 418 19.30 -23.97 30.02
CA HIS A 418 19.22 -25.36 30.47
C HIS A 418 20.37 -26.21 29.93
N TRP A 419 20.73 -26.08 28.64
CA TRP A 419 21.87 -26.79 28.07
C TRP A 419 23.20 -26.32 28.64
N ARG A 420 23.35 -25.03 28.96
CA ARG A 420 24.56 -24.49 29.62
C ARG A 420 24.74 -25.05 31.02
N ASP A 421 23.64 -25.30 31.73
CA ASP A 421 23.65 -25.90 33.05
C ASP A 421 23.87 -27.42 33.01
N ALA A 422 23.38 -28.09 31.96
CA ALA A 422 23.52 -29.53 31.84
C ALA A 422 24.85 -29.97 31.21
N TYR A 423 25.44 -29.17 30.31
CA TYR A 423 26.63 -29.55 29.53
C TYR A 423 27.74 -28.52 29.61
N CYS A 424 28.97 -29.00 29.52
CA CYS A 424 30.15 -28.14 29.67
C CYS A 424 30.44 -27.27 28.45
N HIS A 425 29.94 -27.63 27.26
CA HIS A 425 30.21 -26.92 26.01
C HIS A 425 28.96 -26.60 25.17
N GLY A 426 28.91 -25.34 24.73
CA GLY A 426 28.13 -24.85 23.59
C GLY A 426 26.82 -24.14 23.94
N PRO A 427 26.57 -22.91 23.45
CA PRO A 427 25.22 -22.39 23.41
C PRO A 427 24.58 -22.36 22.02
N LEU A 428 25.32 -22.47 20.89
CA LEU A 428 24.74 -22.10 19.58
C LEU A 428 25.08 -22.94 18.34
N THR A 429 26.19 -23.69 18.26
CA THR A 429 26.55 -24.39 16.99
C THR A 429 27.06 -25.82 17.15
N ASP A 430 27.52 -26.21 18.34
CA ASP A 430 28.02 -27.55 18.61
C ASP A 430 27.65 -27.95 20.04
N ARG A 431 27.15 -29.17 20.24
CA ARG A 431 26.72 -29.71 21.54
C ARG A 431 27.52 -30.98 21.79
N ASN A 432 28.39 -30.93 22.80
CA ASN A 432 29.07 -32.13 23.27
C ASN A 432 28.19 -32.83 24.31
N THR A 433 27.47 -33.88 23.89
CA THR A 433 26.63 -34.70 24.80
C THR A 433 27.45 -35.51 25.80
N ASP A 434 28.75 -35.62 25.59
CA ASP A 434 29.62 -36.52 26.32
C ASP A 434 30.30 -35.83 27.52
N ALA A 435 29.97 -34.56 27.78
CA ALA A 435 30.46 -33.81 28.95
C ALA A 435 29.35 -33.04 29.67
N ILE A 436 29.11 -33.42 30.93
CA ILE A 436 28.04 -32.89 31.77
C ILE A 436 28.60 -32.21 33.03
N TRP A 437 27.86 -31.25 33.58
CA TRP A 437 28.19 -30.65 34.87
C TRP A 437 27.70 -31.54 36.03
N ILE A 438 28.58 -31.81 37.00
CA ILE A 438 28.27 -32.56 38.22
C ILE A 438 28.68 -31.71 39.43
N GLY A 439 27.88 -31.72 40.50
CA GLY A 439 28.10 -30.91 41.71
C GLY A 439 27.18 -29.69 41.80
N GLU A 440 27.08 -29.10 42.99
CA GLU A 440 26.24 -27.92 43.26
C GLU A 440 27.09 -26.67 43.50
N GLY A 441 26.67 -25.54 42.95
CA GLY A 441 27.27 -24.23 43.25
C GLY A 441 28.72 -24.07 42.77
N GLY A 442 29.64 -23.79 43.70
CA GLY A 442 31.04 -23.47 43.42
C GLY A 442 31.93 -24.68 43.12
N ASP A 443 31.48 -25.89 43.48
CA ASP A 443 32.19 -27.17 43.27
C ASP A 443 31.70 -27.88 42.00
N ARG A 444 31.18 -27.12 41.04
CA ARG A 444 30.67 -27.66 39.78
C ARG A 444 31.85 -28.13 38.94
N GLU A 445 31.97 -29.43 38.77
CA GLU A 445 33.01 -30.06 37.96
C GLU A 445 32.44 -30.52 36.62
N CYS A 446 33.20 -30.29 35.56
CA CYS A 446 32.86 -30.81 34.24
C CYS A 446 33.39 -32.23 34.09
N VAL A 447 32.49 -33.21 33.98
CA VAL A 447 32.84 -34.62 33.87
C VAL A 447 32.40 -35.13 32.50
N GLY A 448 33.35 -35.64 31.71
CA GLY A 448 33.06 -36.10 30.36
C GLY A 448 34.24 -36.50 29.51
N VAL A 449 33.94 -36.97 28.29
CA VAL A 449 34.93 -37.35 27.28
C VAL A 449 35.19 -36.15 26.35
N ALA A 450 36.47 -35.77 26.20
CA ALA A 450 36.89 -34.74 25.26
C ALA A 450 36.84 -35.27 23.81
N THR A 451 35.66 -35.18 23.20
CA THR A 451 35.45 -35.50 21.78
C THR A 451 35.78 -34.33 20.85
N ALA A 452 35.95 -33.11 21.40
CA ALA A 452 36.41 -31.93 20.69
C ALA A 452 37.86 -31.56 21.06
N PRO A 453 38.66 -31.01 20.13
CA PRO A 453 40.08 -30.71 20.36
C PRO A 453 40.36 -29.56 21.35
N GLU A 454 39.34 -28.84 21.81
CA GLU A 454 39.46 -27.60 22.60
C GLU A 454 39.13 -27.78 24.10
N VAL A 455 38.99 -29.01 24.60
CA VAL A 455 38.58 -29.23 26.01
C VAL A 455 39.76 -29.02 26.96
N ARG A 456 39.68 -27.94 27.76
CA ARG A 456 40.57 -27.70 28.91
C ARG A 456 39.89 -28.20 30.18
N PHE A 457 40.41 -29.28 30.75
CA PHE A 457 40.00 -29.78 32.06
C PHE A 457 40.74 -28.96 33.14
N ALA A 458 39.97 -28.31 34.02
CA ALA A 458 40.41 -27.45 35.14
C ALA A 458 40.84 -26.00 34.81
N ARG A 459 40.30 -25.07 35.60
CA ARG A 459 40.59 -23.63 35.52
C ARG A 459 41.91 -23.36 36.25
N GLY A 460 42.98 -23.06 35.52
CA GLY A 460 44.29 -22.71 36.08
C GLY A 460 45.43 -23.68 35.75
N ASN A 461 45.13 -24.83 35.14
CA ASN A 461 46.16 -25.76 34.69
C ASN A 461 46.39 -25.61 33.18
N GLY A 462 47.65 -25.35 32.78
CA GLY A 462 48.06 -25.20 31.38
C GLY A 462 48.10 -26.49 30.57
N LEU A 463 47.40 -27.54 31.01
CA LEU A 463 47.41 -28.85 30.39
C LEU A 463 46.29 -28.95 29.33
N GLU A 464 46.69 -28.87 28.06
CA GLU A 464 45.83 -29.24 26.93
C GLU A 464 45.93 -30.75 26.70
N LEU A 465 44.90 -31.49 27.11
CA LEU A 465 44.79 -32.92 26.84
C LEU A 465 44.12 -33.12 25.48
N SER A 466 44.92 -33.07 24.41
CA SER A 466 44.51 -33.48 23.07
C SER A 466 44.46 -35.01 22.98
N GLY A 467 43.26 -35.57 22.82
CA GLY A 467 43.05 -37.01 22.58
C GLY A 467 43.65 -37.53 21.26
N ALA A 468 44.25 -36.67 20.44
CA ALA A 468 44.94 -37.02 19.20
C ALA A 468 46.49 -37.06 19.34
N GLY A 469 47.04 -36.79 20.53
CA GLY A 469 48.48 -36.74 20.75
C GLY A 469 49.12 -38.12 20.93
N LYS A 470 49.95 -38.55 19.97
CA LYS A 470 50.95 -39.61 20.18
C LYS A 470 51.83 -39.21 21.38
N GLY A 471 51.73 -39.94 22.51
CA GLY A 471 52.67 -39.82 23.63
C GLY A 471 52.12 -39.36 24.98
N VAL A 472 50.82 -39.45 25.24
CA VAL A 472 50.27 -39.28 26.59
C VAL A 472 50.23 -40.65 27.29
N THR A 473 51.08 -40.86 28.30
CA THR A 473 51.09 -42.04 29.16
C THR A 473 50.56 -41.68 30.56
N PHE A 474 49.88 -42.63 31.21
CA PHE A 474 49.29 -42.51 32.56
C PHE A 474 50.26 -41.92 33.59
N ASP A 475 51.54 -42.28 33.47
CA ASP A 475 52.64 -41.89 34.34
C ASP A 475 52.94 -40.37 34.35
N ARG A 476 52.48 -39.65 33.31
CA ARG A 476 52.59 -38.19 33.18
C ARG A 476 51.38 -37.46 33.76
N ILE A 477 50.25 -38.16 33.87
CA ILE A 477 48.99 -37.67 34.46
C ILE A 477 49.07 -37.76 35.99
N GLU A 478 49.69 -38.81 36.54
CA GLU A 478 49.89 -38.96 37.99
C GLU A 478 50.86 -37.96 38.63
N ARG A 479 51.72 -37.32 37.82
CA ARG A 479 52.75 -36.37 38.28
C ARG A 479 52.33 -34.91 38.25
N ALA A 480 51.19 -34.60 37.63
CA ALA A 480 50.60 -33.26 37.56
C ALA A 480 49.38 -33.19 38.47
#